data_AF-A0A816EXM6-F1
#
_entry.id   AF-A0A816EXM6-F1
#
_cell.length_a   1.000
_cell.length_b   1.000
_cell.length_c   1.000
_cell.angle_alpha   90.00
_cell.angle_beta   90.00
_cell.angle_gamma   90.00
#
_symmetry.space_group_name_H-M   'P 1'
#
loop_
_entity.id
_entity.type
_entity.pdbx_description
1 polymer ?
#
loop_
_entity_poly.entity_id
_entity_poly.type
_entity_poly.pdbx_seq_one_letter_code
_entity_poly.pdbx_strand_id
1 'polypeptide(L)' 'VGSIGTFLEGPVIGWIVAQYGWSTMFTCMILLSVFGGLASFRAARFQRAIKLASVPSSSTLEQIIS' A
#
# COMPACT_ATOMS: atom_id res chain seq x y z
N VAL A 1 15.10 11.86 2.70
CA VAL A 1 14.06 12.43 1.82
C VAL A 1 14.57 12.32 0.40
N GLY A 2 13.91 11.53 -0.44
CA GLY A 2 14.42 11.14 -1.75
C GLY A 2 14.06 9.68 -2.03
N SER A 3 12.78 9.44 -2.32
CA SER A 3 12.35 8.13 -2.81
C SER A 3 12.67 8.06 -4.30
N ILE A 4 13.11 6.90 -4.78
CA ILE A 4 13.29 6.61 -6.22
C ILE A 4 12.03 6.99 -7.02
N GLY A 5 10.86 6.86 -6.38
CA GLY A 5 9.58 7.30 -6.96
C GLY A 5 9.55 8.77 -7.34
N THR A 6 10.11 9.67 -6.53
CA THR A 6 10.09 11.13 -6.79
C THR A 6 10.97 11.52 -7.98
N PHE A 7 12.07 10.79 -8.19
CA PHE A 7 12.97 11.04 -9.33
C PHE A 7 12.36 10.59 -10.67
N LEU A 8 11.55 9.52 -10.63
CA LEU A 8 10.78 9.04 -11.79
C LEU A 8 9.47 9.80 -12.00
N GLU A 9 8.84 10.32 -10.94
CA GLU A 9 7.60 11.09 -11.02
C GLU A 9 7.77 12.35 -11.87
N GLY A 10 8.85 13.10 -11.71
CA GLY A 10 9.08 14.34 -12.47
C GLY A 10 8.99 14.15 -13.99
N PRO A 11 9.81 13.28 -14.61
CA PRO A 11 9.76 12.99 -16.04
C PRO A 11 8.42 12.37 -16.50
N VAL A 12 7.87 11.45 -15.71
CA VAL A 12 6.60 10.78 -16.04
C VAL A 12 5.43 11.77 -16.06
N ILE A 13 5.35 12.65 -15.07
CA ILE A 13 4.33 13.71 -15.00
C ILE A 13 4.53 14.70 -16.14
N GLY A 14 5.78 15.12 -16.42
CA GLY A 14 6.09 16.03 -17.51
C GLY A 14 5.65 15.48 -18.88
N TRP A 15 5.83 14.19 -19.13
CA TRP A 15 5.44 13.57 -20.39
C TRP A 15 3.93 13.39 -20.52
N ILE A 16 3.24 13.04 -19.43
CA ILE A 16 1.78 12.90 -19.38
C ILE A 16 1.09 14.25 -19.58
N VAL A 17 1.56 15.30 -18.92
CA VAL A 17 1.00 16.66 -19.05
C VAL A 17 1.22 17.20 -20.47
N ALA A 18 2.35 16.90 -21.10
CA ALA A 18 2.63 17.32 -22.47
C ALA A 18 1.69 16.69 -23.52
N GLN A 19 1.19 15.48 -23.28
CA GLN A 19 0.33 14.75 -24.23
C GLN A 19 -1.17 14.89 -23.92
N TYR A 20 -1.54 14.88 -22.64
CA TYR A 20 -2.94 14.78 -22.21
C TYR A 20 -3.40 15.95 -21.34
N GLY A 21 -2.54 16.96 -21.12
CA GLY A 21 -2.83 18.13 -20.32
C GLY A 21 -2.93 17.85 -18.81
N TRP A 22 -3.04 18.94 -18.05
CA TRP A 22 -3.06 18.92 -16.57
C TRP A 22 -4.26 18.18 -15.97
N SER A 23 -5.39 18.13 -16.67
CA SER A 23 -6.61 17.47 -16.19
C SER A 23 -6.41 15.95 -16.00
N THR A 24 -5.64 15.31 -16.88
CA THR A 24 -5.37 13.87 -16.84
C THR A 24 -4.53 13.47 -15.63
N MET A 25 -3.66 14.36 -15.15
CA MET A 25 -2.85 14.12 -13.96
C MET A 25 -3.72 13.98 -12.71
N PHE A 26 -4.76 14.81 -12.57
CA PHE A 26 -5.71 14.70 -11.47
C PHE A 26 -6.47 13.38 -11.49
N THR A 27 -6.91 12.95 -12.68
CA THR A 27 -7.57 11.63 -12.83
C THR A 27 -6.62 10.49 -12.46
N CYS A 28 -5.35 10.54 -12.88
CA CYS A 28 -4.34 9.55 -12.50
C CYS A 28 -4.11 9.51 -10.98
N MET A 29 -4.04 10.66 -10.29
CA MET A 29 -3.90 10.69 -8.83
C MET A 29 -5.10 10.08 -8.12
N ILE A 30 -6.32 10.35 -8.60
CA ILE A 30 -7.54 9.76 -8.06
C ILE A 30 -7.53 8.24 -8.24
N LEU A 31 -7.18 7.75 -9.44
CA LEU A 31 -7.10 6.33 -9.73
C LEU A 31 -6.05 5.62 -8.88
N LEU A 32 -4.85 6.20 -8.76
CA LEU A 32 -3.77 5.66 -7.93
C LEU A 32 -4.15 5.64 -6.45
N SER A 33 -4.91 6.63 -5.97
CA SER A 33 -5.42 6.66 -4.60
C SER A 33 -6.43 5.52 -4.35
N VAL A 34 -7.36 5.30 -5.28
CA VAL A 34 -8.30 4.17 -5.21
C VAL A 34 -7.56 2.83 -5.26
N PHE A 35 -6.57 2.70 -6.14
CA PHE A 35 -5.74 1.49 -6.25
C PHE A 35 -4.90 1.25 -4.99
N GLY A 36 -4.29 2.30 -4.43
CA GLY A 36 -3.55 2.24 -3.18
C GLY A 36 -4.43 1.87 -2.00
N GLY A 37 -5.66 2.40 -1.95
CA GLY A 37 -6.68 2.03 -0.97
C GLY A 37 -7.09 0.56 -1.09
N LEU A 38 -7.32 0.07 -2.32
CA LEU A 38 -7.66 -1.33 -2.57
C LEU A 38 -6.51 -2.28 -2.23
N ALA A 39 -5.27 -1.91 -2.59
CA ALA A 39 -4.08 -2.66 -2.24
C ALA A 39 -3.88 -2.73 -0.72
N SER A 40 -4.06 -1.60 -0.02
CA SER A 40 -4.00 -1.53 1.43
C SER A 40 -5.12 -2.33 2.10
N PHE A 41 -6.33 -2.30 1.57
CA PHE A 41 -7.46 -3.11 2.05
C PHE A 41 -7.18 -4.61 1.93
N ARG A 42 -6.64 -5.05 0.78
CA ARG A 42 -6.20 -6.44 0.59
C ARG A 42 -5.07 -6.80 1.55
N ALA A 43 -4.06 -5.95 1.67
CA ALA A 43 -2.93 -6.16 2.58
C ALA A 43 -3.38 -6.25 4.04
N ALA A 44 -4.32 -5.40 4.47
CA ALA A 44 -4.90 -5.45 5.81
C ALA A 44 -5.67 -6.76 6.05
N ARG A 45 -6.36 -7.30 5.03
CA ARG A 45 -7.03 -8.60 5.10
C ARG A 45 -6.04 -9.74 5.26
N PHE A 46 -4.93 -9.72 4.52
CA PHE A 46 -3.84 -10.69 4.67
C PHE A 46 -3.12 -10.55 6.01
N GLN A 47 -2.83 -9.34 6.46
CA GLN A 47 -2.24 -9.10 7.78
C GLN A 47 -3.13 -9.63 8.90
N ARG A 48 -4.46 -9.52 8.81
CA ARG A 48 -5.37 -10.13 9.80
C ARG A 48 -5.30 -11.66 9.81
N ALA A 49 -5.25 -12.29 8.63
CA ALA A 49 -5.10 -13.74 8.52
C ALA A 49 -3.73 -14.22 9.05
N ILE A 50 -2.66 -13.52 8.70
CA ILE A 50 -1.30 -13.81 9.17
C ILE A 50 -1.19 -13.58 10.67
N LYS A 51 -1.78 -12.50 11.21
CA LYS A 51 -1.74 -12.18 12.64
C LYS A 51 -2.47 -13.22 13.49
N LEU A 52 -3.56 -13.81 13.00
CA LEU A 52 -4.22 -14.95 13.65
C LEU A 52 -3.36 -16.22 13.60
N ALA A 53 -2.74 -16.51 12.46
CA ALA A 53 -1.85 -17.66 12.30
C ALA A 53 -0.54 -17.51 13.08
N SER A 54 -0.12 -16.27 13.34
CA SER A 54 1.09 -15.93 14.09
C SER A 54 0.83 -15.69 15.58
N VAL A 55 -0.39 -15.91 16.10
CA VAL A 55 -0.59 -16.05 17.56
C VAL A 55 0.05 -17.39 17.93
N PRO A 56 1.26 -17.40 18.54
CA PRO A 56 1.91 -18.63 18.90
C PRO A 56 1.18 -19.22 20.10
N SER A 57 1.10 -20.54 20.13
CA SER A 57 0.70 -21.38 21.26
C SER A 57 1.61 -21.24 22.50
N SER A 58 2.19 -20.06 22.76
CA SER A 58 3.03 -19.77 23.91
C SER A 58 2.21 -19.50 25.19
N SER A 59 0.89 -19.26 25.08
CA SER A 59 0.01 -19.19 26.26
C SER A 59 -0.41 -20.55 26.81
N THR A 60 -0.19 -21.64 26.07
CA THR A 60 -0.52 -23.00 26.53
C THR A 60 0.51 -23.52 27.54
N LEU A 61 1.78 -23.11 27.44
CA LEU A 61 2.81 -23.57 28.38
C LEU A 61 2.73 -22.87 29.76
N GLU A 62 2.25 -21.62 29.85
CA GLU A 62 2.00 -20.97 31.16
C GLU A 62 0.70 -21.47 31.83
N GLN A 63 -0.28 -21.97 31.08
CA GLN A 63 -1.52 -22.53 31.64
C GLN A 63 -1.39 -23.99 32.11
N ILE A 64 -0.37 -24.74 31.66
CA ILE A 64 -0.14 -26.14 32.07
C ILE A 64 0.75 -26.23 33.35
N ILE A 65 1.45 -25.16 33.71
CA ILE A 65 2.40 -25.12 34.84
C ILE A 65 1.82 -24.40 36.09
N SER A 66 0.57 -23.90 36.03
CA SER A 66 -0.13 -23.31 37.18
C SER A 66 -1.29 -24.18 37.66
#